data_AF-A0A7X4KBL4-F1
#
_entry.id   AF-A0A7X4KBL4-F1
#
_cell.length_a   1.000
_cell.length_b   1.000
_cell.length_c   1.000
_cell.angle_alpha   90.00
_cell.angle_beta   90.00
_cell.angle_gamma   90.00
#
_symmetry.space_group_name_H-M   'P 1'
#
loop_
_entity.id
_entity.type
_entity.pdbx_description
1 polymer ?
#
loop_
_entity_poly.entity_id
_entity_poly.type
_entity_poly.pdbx_seq_one_letter_code
_entity_poly.pdbx_strand_id
1 'polypeptide(L)'
;MELFNKSGVLVSSVLVLVGALIACQAQEDAIPSPTVIEAAAMQIGPTGQPAAERRLQEWADQGSPVAQRELALRYLSNPAKRREAMELFERAASAGDAQAAVGLVGMAHDSAVSGVSSSAGSSGAAISAGRVIKEAATANYIAH
;
A
#
# COMPACT_ATOMS: atom_id res chain seq x y z
N MET A 1 -43.27 27.81 -31.18
CA MET A 1 -42.00 27.95 -30.45
C MET A 1 -41.85 26.88 -29.35
N GLU A 2 -42.27 25.63 -29.56
CA GLU A 2 -42.22 24.58 -28.51
C GLU A 2 -41.14 23.51 -28.73
N LEU A 3 -40.59 23.42 -29.95
CA LEU A 3 -39.55 22.44 -30.28
C LEU A 3 -38.22 22.74 -29.56
N PHE A 4 -37.81 24.01 -29.48
CA PHE A 4 -36.54 24.39 -28.82
C PHE A 4 -36.51 24.08 -27.32
N ASN A 5 -37.66 24.10 -26.63
CA ASN A 5 -37.75 23.76 -25.21
C ASN A 5 -37.56 22.24 -24.98
N LYS A 6 -38.17 21.41 -25.83
CA LYS A 6 -38.01 19.94 -25.76
C LYS A 6 -36.57 19.53 -26.08
N SER A 7 -35.96 20.12 -27.10
CA SER A 7 -34.56 19.85 -27.46
C SER A 7 -33.59 20.24 -26.34
N GLY A 8 -33.79 21.40 -25.70
CA GLY A 8 -32.94 21.88 -24.61
C GLY A 8 -33.02 20.99 -23.36
N VAL A 9 -34.22 20.53 -23.00
CA VAL A 9 -34.42 19.60 -21.87
C VAL A 9 -33.77 18.23 -22.14
N LEU A 10 -33.84 17.73 -23.37
CA LEU A 10 -33.19 16.48 -23.75
C LEU A 10 -31.66 16.60 -23.68
N VAL A 11 -31.08 17.68 -24.18
CA VAL A 11 -29.62 17.91 -24.12
C VAL A 11 -29.13 18.04 -22.68
N SER A 12 -29.88 18.77 -21.84
CA SER A 12 -29.54 18.92 -20.41
C SER A 12 -29.63 17.58 -19.66
N SER A 13 -30.68 16.79 -19.93
CA SER A 13 -30.85 15.45 -19.33
C SER A 13 -29.73 14.49 -19.74
N VAL A 14 -29.32 14.51 -21.01
CA VAL A 14 -28.20 13.70 -21.51
C VAL A 14 -26.88 14.13 -20.85
N LEU A 15 -26.63 15.43 -20.72
CA LEU A 15 -25.42 15.93 -20.05
C LEU A 15 -25.37 15.54 -18.57
N VAL A 16 -26.50 15.59 -17.86
CA VAL A 16 -26.60 15.15 -16.45
C VAL A 16 -26.33 13.66 -16.32
N LEU A 17 -26.91 12.83 -17.21
CA LEU A 17 -26.66 11.39 -17.22
C LEU A 17 -25.20 11.05 -17.53
N VAL A 18 -24.59 11.72 -18.52
CA VAL A 18 -23.18 11.52 -18.87
C VAL A 18 -22.27 12.00 -17.72
N GLY A 19 -22.57 13.13 -17.09
CA GLY A 19 -21.83 13.63 -15.93
C GLY A 19 -21.90 12.68 -14.73
N ALA A 20 -23.07 12.09 -14.47
CA ALA A 20 -23.24 11.09 -13.41
C ALA A 20 -22.46 9.79 -13.70
N LEU A 21 -22.40 9.36 -14.96
CA LEU A 21 -21.61 8.19 -15.36
C LEU A 21 -20.10 8.44 -15.22
N ILE A 22 -19.62 9.64 -15.55
CA ILE A 22 -18.20 10.01 -15.37
C ILE A 22 -17.84 10.06 -13.87
N ALA A 23 -18.74 10.57 -13.01
CA ALA A 23 -18.54 10.60 -11.57
C ALA A 23 -18.49 9.19 -10.94
N CYS A 24 -19.27 8.24 -11.47
CA CYS A 24 -19.22 6.84 -11.03
C CYS A 24 -17.86 6.17 -11.32
N GLN A 25 -17.24 6.51 -12.46
CA GLN A 25 -15.92 5.97 -12.84
C GLN A 25 -14.76 6.61 -12.07
N ALA A 26 -14.96 7.79 -11.49
CA ALA A 26 -13.94 8.48 -10.71
C ALA A 26 -13.82 7.97 -9.26
N GLN A 27 -14.68 7.04 -8.83
CA GLN A 27 -14.67 6.52 -7.45
C GLN A 27 -13.66 5.37 -7.24
N GLU A 28 -12.88 5.02 -8.27
CA GLU A 28 -11.82 4.00 -8.20
C GLU A 28 -10.53 4.49 -7.48
N ASP A 29 -10.42 5.77 -7.12
CA ASP A 29 -9.27 6.36 -6.40
C ASP A 29 -9.37 6.31 -4.87
N ALA A 30 -10.40 5.68 -4.30
CA ALA A 30 -10.46 5.46 -2.86
C ALA A 30 -9.63 4.23 -2.48
N ILE A 31 -8.61 4.40 -1.64
CA ILE A 31 -7.86 3.30 -1.02
C ILE A 31 -8.89 2.34 -0.39
N PRO A 32 -8.98 1.08 -0.87
CA PRO A 32 -10.00 0.15 -0.39
C PRO A 32 -9.68 -0.33 1.03
N SER A 33 -10.64 -0.99 1.67
CA SER A 33 -10.46 -1.50 3.03
C SER A 33 -9.28 -2.50 3.11
N PRO A 34 -8.61 -2.62 4.26
CA PRO A 34 -7.50 -3.56 4.47
C PRO A 34 -7.81 -4.99 3.99
N THR A 35 -9.02 -5.47 4.26
CA THR A 35 -9.51 -6.79 3.86
C THR A 35 -9.52 -7.01 2.34
N VAL A 36 -9.86 -5.97 1.57
CA VAL A 36 -9.87 -6.03 0.10
C VAL A 36 -8.45 -6.05 -0.44
N ILE A 37 -7.55 -5.27 0.18
CA ILE A 37 -6.14 -5.23 -0.18
C ILE A 37 -5.49 -6.59 0.07
N GLU A 38 -5.73 -7.19 1.23
CA GLU A 38 -5.23 -8.53 1.57
C GLU A 38 -5.82 -9.60 0.65
N ALA A 39 -7.11 -9.54 0.34
CA ALA A 39 -7.75 -10.45 -0.61
C ALA A 39 -7.14 -10.32 -2.03
N ALA A 40 -6.83 -9.11 -2.46
CA ALA A 40 -6.12 -8.88 -3.72
C ALA A 40 -4.68 -9.40 -3.67
N ALA A 41 -3.98 -9.23 -2.54
CA ALA A 41 -2.66 -9.80 -2.33
C ALA A 41 -2.67 -11.33 -2.38
N MET A 42 -3.71 -12.00 -1.84
CA MET A 42 -3.87 -13.46 -1.93
C MET A 42 -4.07 -13.97 -3.36
N GLN A 43 -4.68 -13.17 -4.23
CA GLN A 43 -4.87 -13.51 -5.65
C GLN A 43 -3.55 -13.49 -6.45
N ILE A 44 -2.49 -12.88 -5.90
CA ILE A 44 -1.13 -12.99 -6.43
C ILE A 44 -0.63 -14.40 -6.06
N GLY A 45 -1.03 -15.41 -6.84
CA GLY A 45 -0.54 -16.78 -6.68
C GLY A 45 0.97 -16.91 -6.98
N PRO A 46 1.53 -18.13 -6.90
CA PRO A 46 2.95 -18.39 -7.19
C PRO A 46 3.36 -18.03 -8.63
N THR A 47 2.39 -17.99 -9.55
CA THR A 47 2.59 -17.57 -10.95
C THR A 47 2.67 -16.06 -11.14
N GLY A 48 2.43 -15.26 -10.09
CA GLY A 48 2.50 -13.80 -10.13
C GLY A 48 1.46 -13.22 -11.09
N GLN A 49 0.32 -12.77 -10.58
CA GLN A 49 -0.63 -12.04 -11.41
C GLN A 49 -0.19 -10.58 -11.52
N PRO A 50 0.40 -10.13 -12.65
CA PRO A 50 1.00 -8.80 -12.76
C PRO A 50 -0.03 -7.68 -12.61
N ALA A 51 -1.30 -7.96 -12.91
CA ALA A 51 -2.40 -7.02 -12.72
C ALA A 51 -2.75 -6.80 -11.24
N ALA A 52 -2.65 -7.84 -10.41
CA ALA A 52 -2.90 -7.74 -8.97
C ALA A 52 -1.71 -7.09 -8.25
N GLU A 53 -0.48 -7.39 -8.66
CA GLU A 53 0.72 -6.70 -8.15
C GLU A 53 0.68 -5.20 -8.49
N ARG A 54 0.28 -4.84 -9.72
CA ARG A 54 0.15 -3.44 -10.13
C ARG A 54 -0.87 -2.67 -9.28
N ARG A 55 -2.04 -3.25 -9.00
CA ARG A 55 -3.02 -2.64 -8.10
C ARG A 55 -2.49 -2.47 -6.69
N LEU A 56 -1.76 -3.48 -6.19
CA LEU A 56 -1.11 -3.40 -4.89
C LEU A 56 -0.11 -2.24 -4.84
N GLN A 57 0.64 -2.05 -5.93
CA GLN A 57 1.57 -0.94 -6.07
C GLN A 57 0.86 0.41 -6.11
N GLU A 58 -0.22 0.53 -6.87
CA GLU A 58 -1.05 1.74 -6.91
C GLU A 58 -1.57 2.11 -5.51
N TRP A 59 -2.08 1.14 -4.74
CA TRP A 59 -2.54 1.40 -3.37
C TRP A 59 -1.39 1.71 -2.41
N ALA A 60 -0.23 1.09 -2.60
CA ALA A 60 0.97 1.39 -1.82
C ALA A 60 1.47 2.82 -2.07
N ASP A 61 1.42 3.27 -3.32
CA ASP A 61 1.79 4.63 -3.76
C ASP A 61 0.78 5.68 -3.26
N GLN A 62 -0.50 5.31 -3.15
CA GLN A 62 -1.54 6.12 -2.50
C GLN A 62 -1.38 6.20 -0.98
N GLY A 63 -0.44 5.46 -0.38
CA GLY A 63 -0.11 5.54 1.03
C GLY A 63 -0.78 4.48 1.91
N SER A 64 -1.38 3.44 1.33
CA SER A 64 -1.96 2.35 2.12
C SER A 64 -0.86 1.55 2.83
N PRO A 65 -0.83 1.56 4.18
CA PRO A 65 0.19 0.81 4.93
C PRO A 65 0.08 -0.70 4.71
N VAL A 66 -1.16 -1.19 4.57
CA VAL A 66 -1.46 -2.60 4.30
C VAL A 66 -0.94 -3.01 2.92
N ALA A 67 -1.16 -2.19 1.88
CA ALA A 67 -0.67 -2.50 0.54
C ALA A 67 0.87 -2.47 0.47
N GLN A 68 1.50 -1.51 1.15
CA GLN A 68 2.95 -1.42 1.27
C GLN A 68 3.52 -2.68 1.95
N ARG A 69 2.91 -3.13 3.04
CA ARG A 69 3.29 -4.36 3.74
C ARG A 69 3.16 -5.59 2.85
N GLU A 70 2.02 -5.77 2.19
CA GLU A 70 1.78 -6.92 1.31
C GLU A 70 2.75 -6.93 0.12
N LEU A 71 3.04 -5.76 -0.47
CA LEU A 71 4.03 -5.63 -1.54
C LEU A 71 5.45 -5.96 -1.05
N ALA A 72 5.81 -5.49 0.15
CA ALA A 72 7.10 -5.78 0.76
C ALA A 72 7.30 -7.28 1.00
N LEU A 73 6.28 -7.99 1.51
CA LEU A 73 6.31 -9.45 1.69
C LEU A 73 6.58 -10.19 0.39
N ARG A 74 6.05 -9.70 -0.74
CA ARG A 74 6.34 -10.27 -2.07
C ARG A 74 7.79 -10.03 -2.47
N TYR A 75 8.29 -8.82 -2.23
CA TYR A 75 9.63 -8.43 -2.61
C TYR A 75 10.70 -9.14 -1.77
N LEU A 76 10.39 -9.59 -0.54
CA LEU A 76 11.27 -10.43 0.26
C LEU A 76 11.69 -11.73 -0.45
N SER A 77 10.79 -12.31 -1.24
CA SER A 77 11.07 -13.55 -1.99
C SER A 77 12.09 -13.33 -3.12
N ASN A 78 12.31 -12.07 -3.54
CA ASN A 78 13.24 -11.71 -4.59
C ASN A 78 14.47 -10.99 -4.00
N PRO A 79 15.67 -11.61 -4.03
CA PRO A 79 16.86 -11.00 -3.43
C PRO A 79 17.23 -9.65 -4.05
N ALA A 80 16.92 -9.41 -5.33
CA ALA A 80 17.19 -8.13 -5.99
C ALA A 80 16.29 -6.99 -5.47
N LYS A 81 15.08 -7.32 -5.00
CA LYS A 81 14.10 -6.36 -4.49
C LYS A 81 14.10 -6.23 -2.97
N ARG A 82 15.04 -6.89 -2.27
CA ARG A 82 15.10 -6.89 -0.80
C ARG A 82 15.19 -5.47 -0.22
N ARG A 83 15.95 -4.56 -0.85
CA ARG A 83 16.07 -3.17 -0.40
C ARG A 83 14.75 -2.41 -0.55
N GLU A 84 14.05 -2.59 -1.67
CA GLU A 84 12.72 -2.01 -1.90
C GLU A 84 11.70 -2.54 -0.89
N ALA A 85 11.77 -3.84 -0.54
CA ALA A 85 10.93 -4.41 0.52
C ALA A 85 11.13 -3.72 1.87
N MET A 86 12.39 -3.41 2.21
CA MET A 86 12.73 -2.71 3.46
C MET A 86 12.13 -1.30 3.49
N GLU A 87 12.30 -0.53 2.42
CA GLU A 87 11.75 0.83 2.29
C GLU A 87 10.21 0.84 2.40
N LEU A 88 9.54 -0.16 1.80
CA LEU A 88 8.09 -0.33 1.88
C LEU A 88 7.64 -0.66 3.31
N PHE A 89 8.34 -1.56 4.01
CA PHE A 89 8.02 -1.85 5.40
C PHE A 89 8.30 -0.67 6.33
N GLU A 90 9.35 0.12 6.10
CA GLU A 90 9.63 1.35 6.88
C GLU A 90 8.49 2.35 6.72
N ARG A 91 7.99 2.53 5.50
CA ARG A 91 6.86 3.42 5.24
C ARG A 91 5.57 2.92 5.90
N ALA A 92 5.28 1.63 5.80
CA ALA A 92 4.09 1.05 6.43
C ALA A 92 4.18 1.11 7.96
N ALA A 93 5.34 0.80 8.53
CA ALA A 93 5.57 0.80 9.97
C ALA A 93 5.53 2.23 10.54
N SER A 94 6.08 3.22 9.84
CA SER A 94 5.97 4.64 10.23
C SER A 94 4.54 5.17 10.15
N ALA A 95 3.71 4.59 9.27
CA ALA A 95 2.26 4.84 9.23
C ALA A 95 1.47 4.05 10.30
N GLY A 96 2.14 3.29 11.19
CA GLY A 96 1.51 2.60 12.31
C GLY A 96 1.20 1.11 12.06
N ASP A 97 1.62 0.53 10.94
CA ASP A 97 1.42 -0.90 10.69
C ASP A 97 2.38 -1.76 11.53
N ALA A 98 1.83 -2.38 12.56
CA ALA A 98 2.59 -3.23 13.47
C ALA A 98 3.18 -4.48 12.77
N GLN A 99 2.50 -5.02 11.76
CA GLN A 99 2.97 -6.21 11.04
C GLN A 99 4.16 -5.86 10.14
N ALA A 100 4.15 -4.68 9.52
CA ALA A 100 5.30 -4.16 8.78
C ALA A 100 6.51 -3.95 9.70
N ALA A 101 6.28 -3.45 10.91
CA ALA A 101 7.33 -3.24 11.89
C ALA A 101 7.98 -4.58 12.32
N VAL A 102 7.19 -5.64 12.49
CA VAL A 102 7.70 -7.02 12.70
C VAL A 102 8.50 -7.50 11.48
N GLY A 103 8.03 -7.20 10.27
CA GLY A 103 8.75 -7.50 9.02
C GLY A 103 10.16 -6.91 8.98
N LEU A 104 10.32 -5.63 9.37
CA LEU A 104 11.63 -4.97 9.47
C LEU A 104 12.59 -5.68 10.43
N VAL A 105 12.10 -6.08 11.60
CA VAL A 105 12.91 -6.80 12.58
C VAL A 105 13.37 -8.14 12.02
N GLY A 106 12.48 -8.87 11.34
CA GLY A 106 12.82 -10.11 10.65
C GLY A 106 13.92 -9.93 9.61
N MET A 107 13.82 -8.89 8.78
CA MET A 107 14.83 -8.56 7.75
C MET A 107 16.19 -8.16 8.35
N ALA A 108 16.18 -7.40 9.44
CA ALA A 108 17.40 -6.99 10.13
C ALA A 108 18.12 -8.22 10.72
N HIS A 109 17.38 -9.17 11.29
CA HIS A 109 17.93 -10.42 11.80
C HIS A 109 18.50 -11.33 10.70
N ASP A 110 17.79 -11.49 9.58
CA ASP A 110 18.27 -12.29 8.44
C ASP A 110 19.58 -11.71 7.86
N SER A 111 19.65 -10.38 7.78
CA SER A 111 20.85 -9.67 7.33
C SER A 111 22.00 -9.77 8.33
N ALA A 112 21.72 -9.79 9.65
CA ALA A 112 22.73 -9.97 10.69
C ALA A 112 23.31 -11.39 10.70
N VAL A 113 22.46 -12.41 10.48
CA VAL A 113 22.88 -13.82 10.38
C VAL A 113 23.67 -14.07 9.09
N SER A 114 23.27 -13.44 7.98
CA SER A 114 24.01 -13.51 6.70
C SER A 114 25.27 -12.62 6.69
N GLY A 115 25.37 -11.69 7.64
CA GLY A 115 26.32 -10.58 7.66
C GLY A 115 27.36 -10.66 8.77
N VAL A 116 27.84 -11.85 9.14
CA VAL A 116 28.96 -12.05 10.08
C VAL A 116 30.32 -11.43 9.61
N SER A 117 30.27 -10.48 8.68
CA SER A 117 31.40 -9.69 8.17
C SER A 117 31.19 -8.17 8.16
N SER A 118 30.04 -7.60 8.59
CA SER A 118 29.77 -6.16 8.40
C SER A 118 29.06 -5.48 9.61
N SER A 119 29.78 -5.32 10.72
CA SER A 119 29.24 -4.84 12.02
C SER A 119 28.90 -3.34 12.13
N ALA A 120 29.13 -2.53 11.08
CA ALA A 120 28.87 -1.08 11.12
C ALA A 120 27.50 -0.67 10.52
N GLY A 121 26.87 -1.51 9.69
CA GLY A 121 25.60 -1.20 9.03
C GLY A 121 24.35 -1.78 9.70
N SER A 122 24.47 -2.93 10.37
CA SER A 122 23.30 -3.63 10.96
C SER A 122 22.77 -2.96 12.23
N SER A 123 23.64 -2.26 12.95
CA SER A 123 23.32 -1.52 14.17
C SER A 123 22.46 -0.28 13.87
N GLY A 124 22.67 0.39 12.73
CA GLY A 124 21.83 1.51 12.29
C GLY A 124 20.39 1.09 11.96
N ALA A 125 20.24 -0.01 11.21
CA ALA A 125 18.93 -0.55 10.81
C ALA A 125 18.12 -1.10 12.01
N ALA A 126 18.77 -1.75 12.97
CA ALA A 126 18.11 -2.20 14.19
C ALA A 126 17.63 -1.02 15.06
N ILE A 127 18.41 0.06 15.13
CA ILE A 127 18.05 1.27 15.88
C ILE A 127 16.91 2.04 15.17
N SER A 128 16.92 2.15 13.84
CA SER A 128 15.82 2.77 13.09
C SER A 128 14.53 1.97 13.23
N ALA A 129 14.58 0.64 13.08
CA ALA A 129 13.44 -0.23 13.30
C ALA A 129 12.87 -0.08 14.72
N GLY A 130 13.73 -0.05 15.75
CA GLY A 130 13.31 0.17 17.13
C GLY A 130 12.63 1.52 17.37
N ARG A 131 13.11 2.59 16.72
CA ARG A 131 12.47 3.91 16.77
C ARG A 131 11.09 3.88 16.10
N VAL A 132 10.99 3.31 14.91
CA VAL A 132 9.73 3.22 14.15
C VAL A 132 8.69 2.38 14.91
N ILE A 133 9.10 1.26 15.52
CA ILE A 133 8.22 0.44 16.37
C ILE A 133 7.73 1.23 17.58
N LYS A 134 8.60 2.02 18.22
CA LYS A 134 8.22 2.87 19.35
C LYS A 134 7.20 3.93 18.93
N GLU A 135 7.43 4.58 17.80
CA GLU A 135 6.51 5.59 17.25
C GLU A 135 5.15 4.97 16.87
N ALA A 136 5.15 3.82 16.19
CA ALA A 136 3.94 3.06 15.87
C ALA A 136 3.17 2.65 17.13
N ALA A 137 3.85 2.15 18.16
CA ALA A 137 3.25 1.78 19.43
C ALA A 137 2.64 2.98 20.15
N THR A 138 3.31 4.15 20.12
CA THR A 138 2.76 5.38 20.72
C THR A 138 1.59 5.96 19.94
N ALA A 139 1.63 5.94 18.60
CA ALA A 139 0.53 6.42 17.76
C ALA A 139 -0.75 5.61 17.98
N ASN A 140 -0.62 4.30 18.21
CA ASN A 140 -1.76 3.42 18.49
C ASN A 140 -2.30 3.55 19.94
N TYR A 141 -1.54 4.14 20.87
CA TYR A 141 -1.94 4.32 22.27
C TYR A 141 -2.67 5.65 22.54
N ILE A 142 -2.57 6.65 21.64
CA ILE A 142 -3.21 7.97 21.80
C ILE A 142 -4.66 8.00 21.24
N ALA A 143 -5.15 6.90 20.68
CA ALA A 143 -6.53 6.81 20.21
C ALA A 143 -7.50 6.37 21.32
N HIS A 144 -7.67 7.18 22.37
CA HIS A 144 -8.84 7.14 23.28
C HIS A 144 -9.11 8.52 23.90
#